data_AF-A0A0L0V9A1-F1
#
_entry.id   AF-A0A0L0V9A1-F1
#
_cell.length_a   1.000
_cell.length_b   1.000
_cell.length_c   1.000
_cell.angle_alpha   90.00
_cell.angle_beta   90.00
_cell.angle_gamma   90.00
#
_symmetry.space_group_name_H-M   'P 1'
#
loop_
_entity.id
_entity.type
_entity.pdbx_description
1 polymer ?
#
loop_
_entity_poly.entity_id
_entity_poly.type
_entity_poly.pdbx_seq_one_letter_code
_entity_poly.pdbx_strand_id
1 'polypeptide(L)'
;MLAPSHYLALVLTLLTGAWLARTTLAQVSCDPNELLDRNQCAEAISQILYDQPENTLDRLSTIFAKLAGNCTVCLNRYRSSGIISKQQIEDGYASIFNQCQPNSGQTPLFDGVYLQSQNHSSGHDTDYFPPQTLTCGLNTNAPLTVGEDCQDAFESIFVDNKDRMVDDNFQPTSSITKTRQTCTVLIYTTDNSPIVLKKSDISPVVLKTIEDCEGKSGVVSSTEGGSGYNGFTVVKVRSSKRCGSRSDSEGQVCY
;
A
#
# COMPACT_ATOMS: atom_id res chain seq x y z
N MET A 1 32.16 84.10 -7.46
CA MET A 1 31.97 82.94 -6.55
C MET A 1 31.67 81.73 -7.40
N LEU A 2 32.57 80.74 -7.30
CA LEU A 2 32.52 79.30 -7.65
C LEU A 2 31.55 78.79 -8.74
N ALA A 3 32.16 78.11 -9.72
CA ALA A 3 31.61 77.21 -10.75
C ALA A 3 31.16 75.85 -10.14
N PRO A 4 30.96 74.75 -10.91
CA PRO A 4 29.97 74.44 -11.97
C PRO A 4 29.26 73.06 -11.76
N SER A 5 28.43 72.66 -12.75
CA SER A 5 28.28 71.27 -13.27
C SER A 5 27.62 70.16 -12.41
N HIS A 6 26.59 69.48 -12.95
CA HIS A 6 26.70 68.09 -13.45
C HIS A 6 25.31 67.45 -13.71
N TYR A 7 25.27 66.80 -14.86
CA TYR A 7 24.31 65.83 -15.39
C TYR A 7 23.97 64.64 -14.46
N LEU A 8 22.84 63.98 -14.80
CA LEU A 8 22.46 62.58 -14.49
C LEU A 8 22.16 62.26 -13.00
N ALA A 9 21.24 61.39 -12.61
CA ALA A 9 20.46 60.37 -13.30
C ALA A 9 19.14 60.12 -12.55
N LEU A 10 18.10 59.80 -13.30
CA LEU A 10 16.80 59.37 -12.81
C LEU A 10 16.91 57.89 -12.40
N VAL A 11 17.05 57.60 -11.11
CA VAL A 11 17.09 56.23 -10.60
C VAL A 11 15.66 55.76 -10.38
N LEU A 12 15.09 55.11 -11.41
CA LEU A 12 13.92 54.24 -11.27
C LEU A 12 14.34 52.97 -10.53
N THR A 13 14.12 52.92 -9.22
CA THR A 13 14.16 51.66 -8.48
C THR A 13 12.94 50.81 -8.85
N LEU A 14 13.08 49.99 -9.89
CA LEU A 14 12.26 48.79 -10.08
C LEU A 14 12.67 47.79 -8.99
N LEU A 15 11.95 47.80 -7.88
CA LEU A 15 11.91 46.65 -6.98
C LEU A 15 11.21 45.52 -7.74
N THR A 16 12.02 44.74 -8.45
CA THR A 16 11.63 43.43 -8.92
C THR A 16 11.26 42.62 -7.67
N GLY A 17 9.96 42.42 -7.49
CA GLY A 17 9.44 41.45 -6.55
C GLY A 17 9.98 40.10 -6.97
N ALA A 18 11.09 39.68 -6.37
CA ALA A 18 11.44 38.29 -6.29
C ALA A 18 10.30 37.62 -5.54
N TRP A 19 9.33 37.10 -6.30
CA TRP A 19 8.49 36.03 -5.85
C TRP A 19 9.47 34.89 -5.52
N LEU A 20 9.93 34.86 -4.27
CA LEU A 20 10.37 33.64 -3.64
C LEU A 20 9.15 32.74 -3.76
N ALA A 21 9.14 31.90 -4.79
CA ALA A 21 8.35 30.68 -4.77
C ALA A 21 8.64 30.08 -3.39
N ARG A 22 7.61 29.99 -2.56
CA ARG A 22 7.71 29.25 -1.31
C ARG A 22 7.99 27.82 -1.73
N THR A 23 9.26 27.47 -1.91
CA THR A 23 9.72 26.11 -1.70
C THR A 23 9.51 25.87 -0.22
N THR A 24 8.28 25.54 0.16
CA THR A 24 8.08 24.76 1.37
C THR A 24 8.87 23.50 1.11
N LEU A 25 10.13 23.46 1.56
CA LEU A 25 10.87 22.22 1.66
C LEU A 25 9.90 21.28 2.37
N ALA A 26 9.49 20.22 1.68
CA ALA A 26 8.70 19.17 2.29
C ALA A 26 9.40 18.80 3.59
N GLN A 27 8.74 19.08 4.73
CA GLN A 27 9.38 18.94 6.01
C GLN A 27 9.59 17.44 6.25
N VAL A 28 10.85 17.01 6.20
CA VAL A 28 11.23 15.66 6.59
C VAL A 28 11.07 15.55 8.10
N SER A 29 10.39 14.49 8.54
CA SER A 29 10.27 14.11 9.94
C SER A 29 11.03 12.81 10.16
N CYS A 30 11.90 12.79 11.16
CA CYS A 30 12.76 11.63 11.47
C CYS A 30 12.27 10.95 12.75
N ASP A 31 12.40 9.63 12.82
CA ASP A 31 12.19 8.86 14.06
C ASP A 31 13.54 8.40 14.62
N PRO A 32 14.09 9.04 15.67
CA PRO A 32 15.41 8.74 16.17
C PRO A 32 15.54 7.36 16.84
N ASN A 33 14.44 6.63 17.04
CA ASN A 33 14.45 5.33 17.70
C ASN A 33 14.45 4.16 16.70
N GLU A 34 14.43 4.44 15.40
CA GLU A 34 14.26 3.44 14.37
C GLU A 34 15.41 3.49 13.35
N LEU A 35 16.38 2.59 13.52
CA LEU A 35 17.57 2.52 12.67
C LEU A 35 17.26 1.83 11.33
N LEU A 36 17.82 2.30 10.23
CA LEU A 36 17.68 1.70 8.91
C LEU A 36 19.01 1.26 8.31
N ASP A 37 18.97 0.16 7.54
CA ASP A 37 20.02 -0.18 6.60
C ASP A 37 19.68 0.41 5.22
N ARG A 38 20.51 1.35 4.76
CA ARG A 38 20.31 2.07 3.50
C ARG A 38 20.36 1.17 2.27
N ASN A 39 21.15 0.09 2.29
CA ASN A 39 21.24 -0.82 1.16
C ASN A 39 19.95 -1.63 1.02
N GLN A 40 19.41 -2.08 2.17
CA GLN A 40 18.11 -2.73 2.22
C GLN A 40 17.00 -1.79 1.74
N CYS A 41 17.01 -0.52 2.16
CA CYS A 41 16.02 0.45 1.68
C CYS A 41 16.15 0.71 0.17
N ALA A 42 17.37 0.79 -0.37
CA ALA A 42 17.57 0.94 -1.81
C ALA A 42 17.01 -0.27 -2.59
N GLU A 43 17.22 -1.48 -2.08
CA GLU A 43 16.63 -2.69 -2.64
C GLU A 43 15.09 -2.65 -2.57
N ALA A 44 14.51 -2.24 -1.44
CA ALA A 44 13.05 -2.10 -1.31
C ALA A 44 12.47 -1.08 -2.30
N ILE A 45 13.12 0.07 -2.48
CA ILE A 45 12.70 1.11 -3.45
C ILE A 45 12.78 0.57 -4.89
N SER A 46 13.79 -0.25 -5.20
CA SER A 46 13.95 -0.83 -6.53
C SER A 46 12.82 -1.77 -6.95
N GLN A 47 12.04 -2.27 -5.99
CA GLN A 47 10.87 -3.12 -6.22
C GLN A 47 9.60 -2.34 -6.59
N ILE A 48 9.62 -1.00 -6.54
CA ILE A 48 8.47 -0.18 -6.94
C ILE A 48 8.31 -0.27 -8.47
N LEU A 49 7.09 -0.63 -8.89
CA LEU A 49 6.74 -0.75 -10.31
C LEU A 49 6.16 0.57 -10.84
N TYR A 50 6.54 0.90 -12.07
CA TYR A 50 6.18 2.14 -12.76
C TYR A 50 5.62 1.84 -14.15
N ASP A 51 4.63 2.61 -14.57
CA ASP A 51 4.17 2.66 -15.95
C ASP A 51 5.34 3.03 -16.87
N GLN A 52 5.48 2.27 -17.96
CA GLN A 52 6.48 2.47 -19.00
C GLN A 52 5.79 2.95 -20.28
N PRO A 53 6.45 3.81 -21.07
CA PRO A 53 7.82 4.31 -20.93
C PRO A 53 8.01 5.54 -20.02
N GLU A 54 6.93 6.14 -19.51
CA GLU A 54 6.98 7.44 -18.83
C GLU A 54 7.64 7.41 -17.45
N ASN A 55 7.89 6.21 -16.89
CA ASN A 55 8.44 6.01 -15.55
C ASN A 55 7.62 6.74 -14.48
N THR A 56 6.30 6.57 -14.54
CA THR A 56 5.37 7.18 -13.60
C THR A 56 4.72 6.12 -12.74
N LEU A 57 4.41 6.45 -11.48
CA LEU A 57 3.63 5.57 -10.65
C LEU A 57 2.23 5.45 -11.23
N ASP A 58 1.71 4.22 -11.30
CA ASP A 58 0.37 3.98 -11.80
C ASP A 58 -0.68 4.74 -10.97
N ARG A 59 -1.83 5.01 -11.58
CA ARG A 59 -2.87 5.83 -10.94
C ARG A 59 -3.72 5.08 -9.93
N LEU A 60 -3.59 3.76 -9.87
CA LEU A 60 -4.48 2.85 -9.15
C LEU A 60 -3.87 2.34 -7.84
N SER A 61 -2.54 2.30 -7.74
CA SER A 61 -1.81 2.05 -6.49
C SER A 61 -1.90 3.27 -5.59
N THR A 62 -2.78 3.22 -4.59
CA THR A 62 -3.02 4.36 -3.68
C THR A 62 -2.27 4.25 -2.37
N ILE A 63 -2.03 3.04 -1.88
CA ILE A 63 -1.21 2.76 -0.69
C ILE A 63 -0.37 1.53 -1.01
N PHE A 64 0.90 1.48 -0.68
CA PHE A 64 1.64 0.22 -0.76
C PHE A 64 2.94 0.32 0.03
N ALA A 65 3.46 -0.84 0.39
CA ALA A 65 4.78 -0.97 0.96
C ALA A 65 5.62 -1.99 0.18
N LYS A 66 6.94 -1.76 0.15
CA LYS A 66 7.95 -2.71 -0.32
C LYS A 66 8.90 -3.02 0.82
N LEU A 67 9.27 -4.29 0.95
CA LEU A 67 10.14 -4.80 2.01
C LEU A 67 11.38 -5.43 1.38
N ALA A 68 12.55 -5.08 1.91
CA ALA A 68 13.79 -5.81 1.68
C ALA A 68 14.57 -5.87 2.98
N GLY A 69 14.98 -7.07 3.40
CA GLY A 69 15.59 -7.27 4.71
C GLY A 69 14.69 -6.74 5.84
N ASN A 70 15.20 -5.77 6.59
CA ASN A 70 14.48 -5.07 7.65
C ASN A 70 14.02 -3.67 7.23
N CYS A 71 14.18 -3.24 5.98
CA CYS A 71 13.70 -1.94 5.54
C CYS A 71 12.36 -2.05 4.81
N THR A 72 11.36 -1.37 5.35
CA THR A 72 10.05 -1.18 4.74
C THR A 72 9.97 0.25 4.20
N VAL A 73 9.57 0.40 2.94
CA VAL A 73 9.30 1.70 2.33
C VAL A 73 7.84 1.78 1.89
N CYS A 74 7.14 2.81 2.34
CA CYS A 74 5.70 2.97 2.15
C CYS A 74 5.39 4.23 1.35
N LEU A 75 4.43 4.10 0.43
CA LEU A 75 3.85 5.23 -0.28
C LEU A 75 2.35 5.30 0.02
N ASN A 76 1.89 6.47 0.43
CA ASN A 76 0.49 6.75 0.68
C ASN A 76 0.01 7.90 -0.19
N ARG A 77 -1.09 7.70 -0.92
CA ARG A 77 -1.77 8.67 -1.78
C ARG A 77 -3.20 8.89 -1.27
N TYR A 78 -3.39 9.91 -0.44
CA TYR A 78 -4.68 10.25 0.15
C TYR A 78 -5.60 11.07 -0.76
N ARG A 79 -5.06 11.65 -1.83
CA ARG A 79 -5.81 12.45 -2.81
C ARG A 79 -5.46 11.98 -4.21
N SER A 80 -6.37 12.18 -5.16
CA SER A 80 -6.06 11.99 -6.59
C SER A 80 -5.07 13.07 -7.03
N SER A 81 -3.80 12.87 -6.69
CA SER A 81 -2.71 13.74 -7.09
C SER A 81 -2.39 13.54 -8.57
N GLY A 82 -1.67 14.51 -9.14
CA GLY A 82 -1.21 14.46 -10.52
C GLY A 82 -0.25 13.29 -10.78
N ILE A 83 0.34 13.30 -11.96
CA ILE A 83 1.33 12.30 -12.36
C ILE A 83 2.52 12.36 -11.38
N ILE A 84 2.87 11.20 -10.81
CA ILE A 84 4.01 11.05 -9.90
C ILE A 84 5.13 10.34 -10.67
N SER A 85 6.25 11.00 -10.88
CA SER A 85 7.39 10.37 -11.55
C SER A 85 8.21 9.51 -10.58
N LYS A 86 8.91 8.52 -11.13
CA LYS A 86 9.92 7.74 -10.43
C LYS A 86 10.94 8.63 -9.72
N GLN A 87 11.44 9.65 -10.43
CA GLN A 87 12.42 10.59 -9.88
C GLN A 87 11.89 11.31 -8.63
N GLN A 88 10.63 11.75 -8.62
CA GLN A 88 10.05 12.40 -7.43
C GLN A 88 10.01 11.47 -6.22
N ILE A 89 9.71 10.18 -6.43
CA ILE A 89 9.69 9.19 -5.36
C ILE A 89 11.11 8.92 -4.86
N GLU A 90 12.06 8.70 -5.76
CA GLU A 90 13.47 8.44 -5.42
C GLU A 90 14.11 9.64 -4.70
N ASP A 91 13.87 10.86 -5.17
CA ASP A 91 14.35 12.09 -4.53
C ASP A 91 13.74 12.29 -3.13
N GLY A 92 12.47 11.92 -2.95
CA GLY A 92 11.80 11.99 -1.65
C GLY A 92 12.43 11.04 -0.63
N TYR A 93 12.67 9.78 -1.01
CA TYR A 93 13.40 8.85 -0.16
C TYR A 93 14.84 9.27 0.09
N ALA A 94 15.54 9.79 -0.92
CA ALA A 94 16.88 10.34 -0.75
C ALA A 94 16.89 11.50 0.25
N SER A 95 15.86 12.36 0.24
CA SER A 95 15.69 13.44 1.21
C SER A 95 15.53 12.92 2.64
N ILE A 96 14.69 11.90 2.85
CA ILE A 96 14.54 11.23 4.15
C ILE A 96 15.90 10.70 4.61
N PHE A 97 16.54 9.87 3.79
CA PHE A 97 17.76 9.22 4.18
C PHE A 97 18.86 10.22 4.46
N ASN A 98 18.99 11.30 3.68
CA ASN A 98 20.04 12.30 3.88
C ASN A 98 19.86 13.10 5.18
N GLN A 99 18.62 13.41 5.57
CA GLN A 99 18.34 14.23 6.74
C GLN A 99 18.21 13.43 8.03
N CYS A 100 17.75 12.18 7.96
CA CYS A 100 17.44 11.38 9.15
C CYS A 100 18.56 10.45 9.63
N GLN A 101 19.71 10.40 8.94
CA GLN A 101 20.78 9.41 9.19
C GLN A 101 21.08 9.17 10.68
N PRO A 102 21.16 7.90 11.13
CA PRO A 102 20.91 6.62 10.43
C PRO A 102 19.44 6.16 10.43
N ASN A 103 18.53 7.05 10.79
CA ASN A 103 17.20 6.69 11.22
C ASN A 103 16.15 6.73 10.11
N SER A 104 15.00 6.15 10.43
CA SER A 104 13.78 6.19 9.64
C SER A 104 13.16 7.59 9.63
N GLY A 105 12.18 7.75 8.75
CA GLY A 105 11.49 9.02 8.61
C GLY A 105 10.46 9.03 7.50
N GLN A 106 9.82 10.17 7.36
CA GLN A 106 8.74 10.42 6.42
C GLN A 106 8.86 11.81 5.80
N THR A 107 8.31 11.96 4.60
CA THR A 107 8.25 13.26 3.93
C THR A 107 7.00 13.35 3.04
N PRO A 108 6.28 14.48 3.02
CA PRO A 108 5.28 14.72 1.98
C PRO A 108 5.98 14.98 0.65
N LEU A 109 5.51 14.42 -0.47
CA LEU A 109 6.01 14.83 -1.79
C LEU A 109 5.28 16.09 -2.29
N PHE A 110 3.96 15.97 -2.44
CA PHE A 110 3.05 17.03 -2.87
C PHE A 110 1.60 16.59 -2.60
N ASP A 111 0.69 17.55 -2.44
CA ASP A 111 -0.78 17.41 -2.37
C ASP A 111 -1.34 16.00 -2.05
N GLY A 112 -1.06 15.51 -0.85
CA GLY A 112 -1.64 14.27 -0.33
C GLY A 112 -0.85 13.00 -0.64
N VAL A 113 0.37 13.09 -1.18
CA VAL A 113 1.31 11.98 -1.33
C VAL A 113 2.37 12.04 -0.24
N TYR A 114 2.55 10.92 0.47
CA TYR A 114 3.51 10.78 1.56
C TYR A 114 4.38 9.55 1.32
N LEU A 115 5.67 9.71 1.60
CA LEU A 115 6.64 8.61 1.66
C LEU A 115 7.05 8.39 3.10
N GLN A 116 7.26 7.14 3.46
CA GLN A 116 7.75 6.74 4.77
C GLN A 116 8.73 5.58 4.63
N SER A 117 9.74 5.57 5.48
CA SER A 117 10.63 4.43 5.69
C SER A 117 10.50 3.96 7.13
N GLN A 118 10.51 2.65 7.34
CA GLN A 118 10.31 1.96 8.62
C GLN A 118 11.30 0.80 8.72
N ASN A 119 11.63 0.41 9.94
CA ASN A 119 12.37 -0.80 10.23
C ASN A 119 11.38 -1.92 10.56
N HIS A 120 11.24 -2.88 9.66
CA HIS A 120 10.33 -4.02 9.78
C HIS A 120 10.49 -4.78 11.12
N SER A 121 11.71 -4.89 11.64
CA SER A 121 11.98 -5.60 12.89
C SER A 121 11.45 -4.90 14.14
N SER A 122 11.05 -3.62 14.03
CA SER A 122 10.36 -2.90 15.11
C SER A 122 8.94 -3.45 15.36
N GLY A 123 8.37 -4.18 14.39
CA GLY A 123 7.02 -4.73 14.48
C GLY A 123 5.92 -3.65 14.46
N HIS A 124 6.25 -2.44 14.03
CA HIS A 124 5.32 -1.31 13.91
C HIS A 124 4.97 -0.98 12.46
N ASP A 125 5.34 -1.86 11.52
CA ASP A 125 4.98 -1.69 10.12
C ASP A 125 3.48 -1.46 9.98
N THR A 126 3.14 -0.34 9.34
CA THR A 126 1.74 0.07 9.17
C THR A 126 1.05 -0.72 8.06
N ASP A 127 1.84 -1.34 7.17
CA ASP A 127 1.37 -2.09 6.02
C ASP A 127 1.52 -3.60 6.23
N TYR A 128 0.50 -4.34 5.84
CA TYR A 128 0.48 -5.80 5.92
C TYR A 128 1.24 -6.42 4.74
N PHE A 129 2.22 -7.27 5.03
CA PHE A 129 2.92 -8.09 4.04
C PHE A 129 2.33 -9.50 4.01
N PRO A 130 1.36 -9.78 3.11
CA PRO A 130 0.70 -11.07 3.08
C PRO A 130 1.66 -12.17 2.57
N PRO A 131 1.58 -13.39 3.12
CA PRO A 131 2.43 -14.49 2.68
C PRO A 131 2.07 -14.91 1.24
N GLN A 132 3.09 -14.99 0.39
CA GLN A 132 2.91 -15.41 -1.02
C GLN A 132 2.78 -16.93 -1.16
N THR A 133 3.18 -17.68 -0.13
CA THR A 133 2.92 -19.10 -0.01
C THR A 133 1.71 -19.33 0.87
N LEU A 134 0.91 -20.34 0.53
CA LEU A 134 -0.26 -20.72 1.32
C LEU A 134 0.17 -20.98 2.76
N THR A 135 -0.37 -20.18 3.68
CA THR A 135 -0.12 -20.27 5.11
C THR A 135 -1.42 -20.55 5.84
N CYS A 136 -1.44 -21.65 6.59
CA CYS A 136 -2.60 -22.10 7.34
C CYS A 136 -2.45 -21.81 8.85
N GLY A 137 -3.56 -21.59 9.53
CA GLY A 137 -3.62 -21.48 11.00
C GLY A 137 -3.15 -20.14 11.58
N LEU A 138 -3.10 -19.06 10.79
CA LEU A 138 -2.78 -17.72 11.32
C LEU A 138 -3.73 -17.29 12.43
N ASN A 139 -5.02 -17.62 12.37
CA ASN A 139 -5.94 -17.35 13.46
C ASN A 139 -5.99 -18.55 14.42
N THR A 140 -5.46 -18.40 15.63
CA THR A 140 -5.53 -19.46 16.64
C THR A 140 -6.84 -19.39 17.42
N ASN A 141 -7.35 -20.54 17.87
CA ASN A 141 -8.60 -20.70 18.63
C ASN A 141 -9.87 -20.26 17.86
N ALA A 142 -9.79 -20.07 16.54
CA ALA A 142 -10.98 -19.91 15.72
C ALA A 142 -11.67 -21.27 15.52
N PRO A 143 -13.02 -21.33 15.54
CA PRO A 143 -13.73 -22.53 15.11
C PRO A 143 -13.31 -22.95 13.70
N LEU A 144 -13.25 -24.26 13.47
CA LEU A 144 -12.94 -24.78 12.14
C LEU A 144 -14.07 -24.45 11.15
N THR A 145 -13.69 -24.15 9.92
CA THR A 145 -14.62 -23.99 8.80
C THR A 145 -14.98 -25.35 8.20
N VAL A 146 -16.21 -25.47 7.70
CA VAL A 146 -16.64 -26.58 6.86
C VAL A 146 -16.31 -26.24 5.41
N GLY A 147 -15.75 -27.20 4.66
CA GLY A 147 -15.30 -26.97 3.28
C GLY A 147 -16.43 -26.55 2.34
N GLU A 148 -17.60 -27.19 2.43
CA GLU A 148 -18.81 -26.85 1.66
C GLU A 148 -19.26 -25.42 1.92
N ASP A 149 -19.30 -24.98 3.19
CA ASP A 149 -19.62 -23.58 3.54
C ASP A 149 -18.65 -22.59 2.86
N CYS A 150 -17.36 -22.93 2.77
CA CYS A 150 -16.38 -22.07 2.10
C CYS A 150 -16.57 -22.05 0.58
N GLN A 151 -16.89 -23.19 -0.03
CA GLN A 151 -17.20 -23.27 -1.45
C GLN A 151 -18.44 -22.44 -1.77
N ASP A 152 -19.52 -22.59 -1.01
CA ASP A 152 -20.75 -21.80 -1.16
C ASP A 152 -20.50 -20.30 -0.99
N ALA A 153 -19.61 -19.92 -0.06
CA ALA A 153 -19.24 -18.52 0.14
C ALA A 153 -18.52 -17.97 -1.10
N PHE A 154 -17.56 -18.70 -1.65
CA PHE A 154 -16.86 -18.32 -2.88
C PHE A 154 -17.79 -18.29 -4.11
N GLU A 155 -18.64 -19.29 -4.26
CA GLU A 155 -19.60 -19.38 -5.36
C GLU A 155 -20.60 -18.22 -5.33
N SER A 156 -20.92 -17.67 -4.15
CA SER A 156 -21.78 -16.50 -4.01
C SER A 156 -21.15 -15.15 -4.44
N ILE A 157 -19.87 -15.13 -4.84
CA ILE A 157 -19.23 -13.93 -5.41
C ILE A 157 -19.80 -13.65 -6.79
N PHE A 158 -20.28 -12.41 -6.99
CA PHE A 158 -20.78 -11.94 -8.27
C PHE A 158 -19.64 -11.68 -9.26
N VAL A 159 -19.95 -11.83 -10.54
CA VAL A 159 -19.04 -11.55 -11.65
C VAL A 159 -19.70 -10.65 -12.68
N ASP A 160 -18.88 -9.89 -13.41
CA ASP A 160 -19.32 -9.16 -14.59
C ASP A 160 -19.39 -10.06 -15.85
N ASN A 161 -19.71 -9.46 -17.00
CA ASN A 161 -19.78 -10.17 -18.28
C ASN A 161 -18.44 -10.70 -18.81
N LYS A 162 -17.31 -10.39 -18.15
CA LYS A 162 -15.96 -10.87 -18.46
C LYS A 162 -15.43 -11.84 -17.40
N ASP A 163 -16.31 -12.33 -16.51
CA ASP A 163 -15.99 -13.20 -15.37
C ASP A 163 -15.15 -12.51 -14.28
N ARG A 164 -15.03 -11.18 -14.28
CA ARG A 164 -14.28 -10.45 -13.24
C ARG A 164 -15.13 -10.30 -12.01
N MET A 165 -14.54 -10.55 -10.84
CA MET A 165 -15.27 -10.46 -9.57
C MET A 165 -15.65 -9.01 -9.26
N VAL A 166 -16.89 -8.80 -8.78
CA VAL A 166 -17.46 -7.48 -8.46
C VAL A 166 -18.12 -7.49 -7.08
N ASP A 167 -18.41 -6.31 -6.54
CA ASP A 167 -19.13 -6.16 -5.28
C ASP A 167 -20.64 -6.50 -5.41
N ASP A 168 -21.37 -6.34 -4.30
CA ASP A 168 -22.81 -6.63 -4.22
C ASP A 168 -23.68 -5.65 -5.04
N ASN A 169 -23.11 -4.54 -5.48
CA ASN A 169 -23.73 -3.56 -6.37
C ASN A 169 -23.26 -3.72 -7.82
N PHE A 170 -22.58 -4.83 -8.14
CA PHE A 170 -22.00 -5.12 -9.45
C PHE A 170 -20.97 -4.08 -9.91
N GLN A 171 -20.25 -3.46 -8.96
CA GLN A 171 -19.19 -2.48 -9.22
C GLN A 171 -17.79 -3.07 -9.01
N PRO A 172 -16.78 -2.57 -9.74
CA PRO A 172 -15.38 -2.86 -9.42
C PRO A 172 -15.04 -2.44 -7.99
N THR A 173 -14.35 -3.30 -7.26
CA THR A 173 -14.02 -3.10 -5.84
C THR A 173 -12.61 -3.61 -5.54
N SER A 174 -11.97 -3.05 -4.53
CA SER A 174 -10.69 -3.54 -3.99
C SER A 174 -10.85 -4.64 -2.95
N SER A 175 -12.08 -4.94 -2.53
CA SER A 175 -12.35 -5.95 -1.50
C SER A 175 -13.73 -6.59 -1.68
N ILE A 176 -13.77 -7.92 -1.55
CA ILE A 176 -14.96 -8.76 -1.62
C ILE A 176 -14.95 -9.66 -0.39
N THR A 177 -16.03 -9.64 0.38
CA THR A 177 -16.21 -10.52 1.54
C THR A 177 -17.53 -11.27 1.39
N LYS A 178 -17.46 -12.60 1.40
CA LYS A 178 -18.64 -13.48 1.41
C LYS A 178 -18.58 -14.43 2.58
N THR A 179 -19.71 -14.60 3.24
CA THR A 179 -19.85 -15.47 4.42
C THR A 179 -21.01 -16.43 4.21
N ARG A 180 -20.77 -17.70 4.52
CA ARG A 180 -21.77 -18.75 4.60
C ARG A 180 -21.47 -19.58 5.85
N GLN A 181 -22.46 -19.67 6.74
CA GLN A 181 -22.40 -20.48 7.96
C GLN A 181 -21.06 -20.36 8.71
N THR A 182 -20.20 -21.39 8.67
CA THR A 182 -18.93 -21.42 9.40
C THR A 182 -17.79 -20.66 8.72
N CYS A 183 -17.94 -20.28 7.45
CA CYS A 183 -16.84 -19.80 6.61
C CYS A 183 -17.04 -18.38 6.07
N THR A 184 -15.94 -17.64 5.99
CA THR A 184 -15.79 -16.38 5.27
C THR A 184 -14.65 -16.49 4.27
N VAL A 185 -14.94 -16.16 3.01
CA VAL A 185 -13.96 -15.93 1.95
C VAL A 185 -13.81 -14.42 1.77
N LEU A 186 -12.57 -13.95 1.87
CA LEU A 186 -12.17 -12.56 1.70
C LEU A 186 -11.12 -12.48 0.60
N ILE A 187 -11.40 -11.71 -0.44
CA ILE A 187 -10.46 -11.44 -1.53
C ILE A 187 -10.30 -9.92 -1.61
N TYR A 188 -9.06 -9.42 -1.51
CA TYR A 188 -8.80 -7.98 -1.53
C TYR A 188 -7.43 -7.64 -2.08
N THR A 189 -7.25 -6.41 -2.52
CA THR A 189 -5.94 -5.86 -2.90
C THR A 189 -5.34 -5.05 -1.75
N THR A 190 -4.04 -5.15 -1.51
CA THR A 190 -3.38 -4.34 -0.46
C THR A 190 -3.18 -2.88 -0.85
N ASP A 191 -3.30 -2.53 -2.14
CA ASP A 191 -3.09 -1.17 -2.64
C ASP A 191 -4.36 -0.35 -2.89
N ASN A 192 -5.49 -0.91 -2.46
CA ASN A 192 -6.85 -0.45 -2.72
C ASN A 192 -7.21 -0.31 -4.21
N SER A 193 -6.44 -0.89 -5.11
CA SER A 193 -6.82 -0.93 -6.53
C SER A 193 -7.99 -1.90 -6.75
N PRO A 194 -8.86 -1.67 -7.74
CA PRO A 194 -9.88 -2.66 -8.08
C PRO A 194 -9.29 -4.03 -8.42
N ILE A 195 -9.96 -5.09 -7.94
CA ILE A 195 -9.69 -6.49 -8.32
C ILE A 195 -10.06 -6.66 -9.79
N VAL A 196 -9.16 -7.25 -10.58
CA VAL A 196 -9.37 -7.52 -12.01
C VAL A 196 -9.28 -9.00 -12.37
N LEU A 197 -8.95 -9.86 -11.40
CA LEU A 197 -8.96 -11.31 -11.60
C LEU A 197 -10.34 -11.81 -11.97
N LYS A 198 -10.33 -12.82 -12.84
CA LYS A 198 -11.50 -13.62 -13.11
C LYS A 198 -11.74 -14.61 -11.98
N LYS A 199 -13.02 -14.91 -11.74
CA LYS A 199 -13.42 -15.91 -10.75
C LYS A 199 -12.89 -17.30 -11.14
N SER A 200 -12.89 -17.62 -12.43
CA SER A 200 -12.29 -18.86 -12.96
C SER A 200 -10.80 -19.00 -12.64
N ASP A 201 -10.03 -17.91 -12.73
CA ASP A 201 -8.58 -17.92 -12.49
C ASP A 201 -8.25 -18.08 -10.99
N ILE A 202 -9.06 -17.50 -10.10
CA ILE A 202 -8.82 -17.58 -8.64
C ILE A 202 -9.43 -18.83 -8.00
N SER A 203 -10.41 -19.48 -8.66
CA SER A 203 -11.11 -20.65 -8.11
C SER A 203 -10.15 -21.76 -7.65
N PRO A 204 -9.14 -22.18 -8.43
CA PRO A 204 -8.17 -23.19 -7.97
C PRO A 204 -7.41 -22.77 -6.71
N VAL A 205 -7.10 -21.48 -6.55
CA VAL A 205 -6.40 -20.95 -5.37
C VAL A 205 -7.29 -21.06 -4.13
N VAL A 206 -8.56 -20.69 -4.25
CA VAL A 206 -9.53 -20.77 -3.15
C VAL A 206 -9.79 -22.23 -2.75
N LEU A 207 -10.03 -23.10 -3.73
CA LEU A 207 -10.29 -24.53 -3.48
C LEU A 207 -9.09 -25.20 -2.81
N LYS A 208 -7.88 -24.95 -3.31
CA LYS A 208 -6.64 -25.44 -2.68
C LYS A 208 -6.49 -24.93 -1.25
N THR A 209 -6.82 -23.65 -1.00
CA THR A 209 -6.77 -23.08 0.36
C THR A 209 -7.75 -23.78 1.31
N ILE A 210 -8.94 -24.12 0.84
CA ILE A 210 -9.96 -24.85 1.62
C ILE A 210 -9.47 -26.27 1.95
N GLU A 211 -8.92 -26.96 0.94
CA GLU A 211 -8.44 -28.35 1.07
C GLU A 211 -7.20 -28.44 1.98
N ASP A 212 -6.13 -27.71 1.65
CA ASP A 212 -4.83 -27.84 2.32
C ASP A 212 -4.84 -27.30 3.76
N CYS A 213 -5.75 -26.37 4.10
CA CYS A 213 -5.83 -25.82 5.44
C CYS A 213 -6.78 -26.57 6.39
N GLU A 214 -7.51 -27.59 5.90
CA GLU A 214 -8.31 -28.53 6.72
C GLU A 214 -9.21 -27.82 7.75
N GLY A 215 -9.92 -26.78 7.32
CA GLY A 215 -10.83 -26.01 8.17
C GLY A 215 -10.18 -24.89 9.00
N LYS A 216 -8.84 -24.80 9.05
CA LYS A 216 -8.13 -23.67 9.65
C LYS A 216 -8.13 -22.47 8.70
N SER A 217 -7.86 -21.28 9.24
CA SER A 217 -7.72 -20.09 8.40
C SER A 217 -6.55 -20.26 7.42
N GLY A 218 -6.78 -20.02 6.13
CA GLY A 218 -5.75 -19.99 5.10
C GLY A 218 -5.60 -18.60 4.51
N VAL A 219 -4.36 -18.21 4.21
CA VAL A 219 -4.07 -16.99 3.45
C VAL A 219 -2.98 -17.26 2.42
N VAL A 220 -3.13 -16.63 1.26
CA VAL A 220 -2.13 -16.60 0.19
C VAL A 220 -2.26 -15.29 -0.58
N SER A 221 -1.15 -14.76 -1.07
CA SER A 221 -1.12 -13.57 -1.90
C SER A 221 -0.41 -13.78 -3.23
N SER A 222 -0.74 -12.92 -4.19
CA SER A 222 -0.07 -12.80 -5.48
C SER A 222 0.16 -11.32 -5.79
N THR A 223 1.25 -11.01 -6.49
CA THR A 223 1.47 -9.66 -7.07
C THR A 223 0.56 -9.38 -8.26
N GLU A 224 -0.17 -10.39 -8.73
CA GLU A 224 -1.12 -10.25 -9.82
C GLU A 224 -2.54 -10.08 -9.28
N GLY A 225 -3.41 -9.50 -10.12
CA GLY A 225 -4.84 -9.57 -9.93
C GLY A 225 -5.54 -8.35 -9.37
N GLY A 226 -4.77 -7.38 -8.87
CA GLY A 226 -5.18 -6.01 -8.74
C GLY A 226 -4.93 -5.26 -10.05
N SER A 227 -5.60 -4.14 -10.22
CA SER A 227 -5.34 -3.22 -11.34
C SER A 227 -4.16 -2.27 -11.08
N GLY A 228 -3.80 -2.07 -9.82
CA GLY A 228 -2.56 -1.40 -9.41
C GLY A 228 -1.38 -2.36 -9.47
N TYR A 229 -0.18 -1.82 -9.72
CA TYR A 229 1.01 -2.65 -9.92
C TYR A 229 1.76 -2.92 -8.62
N ASN A 230 1.48 -2.17 -7.56
CA ASN A 230 2.35 -2.18 -6.39
C ASN A 230 1.79 -2.94 -5.19
N GLY A 231 0.49 -3.26 -5.17
CA GLY A 231 -0.13 -4.10 -4.18
C GLY A 231 -0.06 -5.61 -4.46
N PHE A 232 -0.60 -6.37 -3.52
CA PHE A 232 -0.89 -7.79 -3.66
C PHE A 232 -2.39 -8.01 -3.74
N THR A 233 -2.83 -9.00 -4.51
CA THR A 233 -4.13 -9.62 -4.30
C THR A 233 -4.00 -10.71 -3.26
N VAL A 234 -4.86 -10.66 -2.24
CA VAL A 234 -4.85 -11.58 -1.12
C VAL A 234 -6.14 -12.39 -1.13
N VAL A 235 -6.01 -13.70 -1.01
CA VAL A 235 -7.11 -14.63 -0.76
C VAL A 235 -6.99 -15.09 0.69
N LYS A 236 -8.07 -14.91 1.46
CA LYS A 236 -8.18 -15.38 2.84
C LYS A 236 -9.45 -16.19 3.02
N VAL A 237 -9.31 -17.43 3.46
CA VAL A 237 -10.41 -18.30 3.88
C VAL A 237 -10.33 -18.43 5.39
N ARG A 238 -11.40 -18.16 6.13
CA ARG A 238 -11.39 -18.19 7.60
C ARG A 238 -12.75 -18.48 8.20
N SER A 239 -12.76 -18.76 9.49
CA SER A 239 -13.98 -18.77 10.33
C SER A 239 -14.83 -17.52 10.11
N SER A 240 -16.15 -17.70 10.08
CA SER A 240 -17.14 -16.62 10.05
C SER A 240 -17.20 -15.83 11.35
N LYS A 241 -16.78 -16.43 12.48
CA LYS A 241 -16.51 -15.67 13.70
C LYS A 241 -15.29 -14.79 13.46
N ARG A 242 -15.51 -13.47 13.51
CA ARG A 242 -14.44 -12.48 13.38
C ARG A 242 -13.48 -12.56 14.56
N CYS A 243 -12.19 -12.60 14.26
CA CYS A 243 -11.16 -12.54 15.27
C CYS A 243 -11.17 -11.18 16.00
N GLY A 244 -10.92 -11.19 17.31
CA GLY A 244 -11.04 -10.01 18.17
C GLY A 244 -12.47 -9.58 18.49
N SER A 245 -13.48 -10.36 18.09
CA SER A 245 -14.85 -10.17 18.53
C SER A 245 -14.94 -10.51 20.02
N ARG A 246 -15.10 -9.49 20.89
CA ARG A 246 -15.27 -9.64 22.36
C ARG A 246 -16.44 -10.54 22.80
N SER A 247 -17.19 -11.12 21.85
CA SER A 247 -18.25 -12.10 22.07
C SER A 247 -17.78 -13.56 21.93
N ASP A 248 -16.52 -13.84 21.59
CA ASP A 248 -15.96 -15.17 21.81
C ASP A 248 -15.48 -15.31 23.26
N SER A 249 -15.85 -16.42 23.90
CA SER A 249 -15.41 -16.79 25.24
C SER A 249 -14.06 -17.53 25.22
N GLU A 250 -13.37 -17.57 24.07
CA GLU A 250 -12.26 -18.49 23.79
C GLU A 250 -10.95 -17.80 23.38
N GLY A 251 -10.93 -16.46 23.23
CA GLY A 251 -9.71 -15.68 23.05
C GLY A 251 -9.03 -15.92 21.71
N GLN A 252 -9.72 -15.69 20.59
CA GLN A 252 -9.08 -15.74 19.27
C GLN A 252 -7.91 -14.76 19.18
N VAL A 253 -6.75 -15.25 18.73
CA VAL A 253 -5.57 -14.42 18.45
C VAL A 253 -5.43 -14.27 16.94
N CYS A 254 -5.28 -13.03 16.49
CA CYS A 254 -5.18 -12.68 15.08
C CYS A 254 -3.72 -12.43 14.71
N TYR A 255 -3.31 -12.93 13.54
CA TYR A 255 -2.06 -12.58 12.88
C TYR A 255 -2.35 -12.24 11.41
#